data_AF-A0A6C8BQX8-F1
#
_entry.id   AF-A0A6C8BQX8-F1
#
_cell.length_a   1.000
_cell.length_b   1.000
_cell.length_c   1.000
_cell.angle_alpha   90.00
_cell.angle_beta   90.00
_cell.angle_gamma   90.00
#
_symmetry.space_group_name_H-M   'P 1'
#
loop_
_entity.id
_entity.type
_entity.pdbx_description
1 polymer ?
#
loop_
_entity_poly.entity_id
_entity_poly.type
_entity_poly.pdbx_seq_one_letter_code
_entity_poly.pdbx_strand_id
1 'polypeptide(L)'
;MQTKIFNSFFFQYGRYLQYDLIHSLEQKTRLGRNIDLLITFRKQFDIIITSNLSEKEAEHLKKVIKKAVDDYIGDHKNECLDIDLTSICCSSFNYGALFEEDFKEIFTSFRVSCSDFKKIDAIEHEENSQEFVKDKDERSVLIQALLEFNNALSHIFTSVYHGNDDLGNINKAKNHLYRGTLDNYKMFIRLSIKSVKQKNPKLFEEFKDIRIQELLHLGKDVQGKVINNEYLHKQYKELYNKSLPYLDEKSNSQTLA
;
A
#
# COMPACT_ATOMS: atom_id res chain seq x y z
N MET A 1 19.47 -11.36 13.01
CA MET A 1 19.16 -11.67 11.60
C MET A 1 18.15 -10.67 11.02
N GLN A 2 16.97 -10.53 11.63
CA GLN A 2 15.89 -9.65 11.16
C GLN A 2 16.29 -8.17 11.00
N THR A 3 17.03 -7.58 11.94
CA THR A 3 17.59 -6.21 11.82
C THR A 3 18.45 -6.03 10.57
N LYS A 4 19.30 -7.02 10.23
CA LYS A 4 20.13 -6.97 9.03
C LYS A 4 19.30 -7.01 7.75
N ILE A 5 18.20 -7.77 7.77
CA ILE A 5 17.25 -7.84 6.65
C ILE A 5 16.59 -6.47 6.45
N PHE A 6 16.09 -5.84 7.51
CA PHE A 6 15.51 -4.51 7.43
C PHE A 6 16.52 -3.44 7.00
N ASN A 7 17.72 -3.41 7.58
CA ASN A 7 18.76 -2.45 7.16
C ASN A 7 19.07 -2.62 5.67
N SER A 8 19.19 -3.86 5.19
CA SER A 8 19.41 -4.12 3.76
C SER A 8 18.22 -3.68 2.90
N PHE A 9 16.99 -3.89 3.36
CA PHE A 9 15.77 -3.45 2.66
C PHE A 9 15.70 -1.92 2.56
N PHE A 10 15.86 -1.22 3.69
CA PHE A 10 15.81 0.24 3.75
C PHE A 10 17.00 0.92 3.08
N PHE A 11 18.16 0.27 3.02
CA PHE A 11 19.27 0.74 2.20
C PHE A 11 18.89 0.77 0.71
N GLN A 12 18.26 -0.29 0.19
CA GLN A 12 17.80 -0.31 -1.20
C GLN A 12 16.64 0.66 -1.45
N TYR A 13 15.75 0.82 -0.46
CA TYR A 13 14.69 1.83 -0.53
C TYR A 13 15.26 3.26 -0.55
N GLY A 14 16.29 3.55 0.25
CA GLY A 14 16.99 4.84 0.21
C GLY A 14 17.62 5.12 -1.16
N ARG A 15 18.26 4.12 -1.77
CA ARG A 15 18.79 4.25 -3.14
C ARG A 15 17.69 4.54 -4.17
N TYR A 16 16.55 3.86 -4.05
CA TYR A 16 15.37 4.16 -4.85
C TYR A 16 14.92 5.61 -4.66
N LEU A 17 14.78 6.08 -3.41
CA LEU A 17 14.35 7.46 -3.11
C LEU A 17 15.29 8.51 -3.68
N GLN A 18 16.61 8.29 -3.62
CA GLN A 18 17.59 9.24 -4.16
C GLN A 18 17.37 9.54 -5.65
N TYR A 19 16.95 8.54 -6.42
CA TYR A 19 16.63 8.69 -7.84
C TYR A 19 15.19 9.16 -8.05
N ASP A 20 14.22 8.53 -7.38
CA ASP A 20 12.79 8.80 -7.55
C ASP A 20 12.43 10.25 -7.16
N LEU A 21 13.04 10.84 -6.14
CA LEU A 21 12.68 12.18 -5.69
C LEU A 21 13.04 13.28 -6.69
N ILE A 22 14.13 13.12 -7.45
CA ILE A 22 14.50 14.07 -8.51
C ILE A 22 13.62 13.83 -9.73
N HIS A 23 13.59 12.59 -10.20
CA HIS A 23 12.98 12.30 -11.48
C HIS A 23 11.47 12.15 -11.41
N SER A 24 10.85 12.01 -10.24
CA SER A 24 9.39 11.98 -10.15
C SER A 24 8.71 13.25 -10.63
N LEU A 25 9.45 14.37 -10.60
CA LEU A 25 9.00 15.67 -11.13
C LEU A 25 9.18 15.78 -12.65
N GLU A 26 10.09 15.00 -13.23
CA GLU A 26 10.49 15.06 -14.64
C GLU A 26 9.94 13.91 -15.48
N GLN A 27 9.54 12.82 -14.82
CA GLN A 27 9.08 11.61 -15.47
C GLN A 27 7.86 11.91 -16.33
N LYS A 28 8.00 11.69 -17.64
CA LYS A 28 6.91 11.76 -18.63
C LYS A 28 5.80 10.73 -18.39
N THR A 29 5.96 9.84 -17.42
CA THR A 29 4.90 8.93 -17.01
C THR A 29 3.79 9.75 -16.34
N ARG A 30 2.53 9.46 -16.65
CA ARG A 30 1.39 10.18 -16.06
C ARG A 30 1.38 10.15 -14.52
N LEU A 31 2.07 9.19 -13.92
CA LEU A 31 2.08 8.91 -12.49
C LEU A 31 3.33 9.45 -11.77
N GLY A 32 4.36 9.90 -12.52
CA GLY A 32 5.59 10.44 -11.97
C GLY A 32 6.40 9.48 -11.08
N ARG A 33 6.11 8.17 -11.07
CA ARG A 33 6.82 7.20 -10.22
C ARG A 33 6.92 5.83 -10.90
N ASN A 34 7.92 5.05 -10.51
CA ASN A 34 8.04 3.64 -10.94
C ASN A 34 7.13 2.72 -10.10
N ILE A 35 5.93 2.48 -10.63
CA ILE A 35 4.89 1.68 -9.97
C ILE A 35 5.30 0.21 -9.79
N ASP A 36 5.98 -0.40 -10.76
CA ASP A 36 6.39 -1.81 -10.69
C ASP A 36 7.40 -2.06 -9.57
N LEU A 37 8.33 -1.11 -9.38
CA LEU A 37 9.29 -1.17 -8.29
C LEU A 37 8.61 -0.97 -6.94
N LEU A 38 7.62 -0.07 -6.83
CA LEU A 38 6.82 0.08 -5.62
C LEU A 38 6.02 -1.19 -5.27
N ILE A 39 5.45 -1.88 -6.26
CA ILE A 39 4.82 -3.19 -6.07
C ILE A 39 5.83 -4.19 -5.50
N THR A 40 7.06 -4.17 -6.00
CA THR A 40 8.15 -5.05 -5.53
C THR A 40 8.52 -4.74 -4.08
N PHE A 41 8.68 -3.47 -3.70
CA PHE A 41 8.90 -3.06 -2.31
C PHE A 41 7.78 -3.53 -1.40
N ARG A 42 6.52 -3.35 -1.81
CA ARG A 42 5.35 -3.81 -1.03
C ARG A 42 5.36 -5.33 -0.79
N LYS A 43 5.59 -6.11 -1.85
CA LYS A 43 5.64 -7.58 -1.76
C LYS A 43 6.76 -8.03 -0.81
N GLN A 44 7.93 -7.42 -0.87
CA GLN A 44 9.04 -7.79 0.01
C GLN A 44 8.84 -7.35 1.45
N PHE A 45 8.38 -6.12 1.68
CA PHE A 45 8.09 -5.62 3.03
C PHE A 45 7.07 -6.53 3.74
N ASP A 46 6.05 -6.96 3.01
CA ASP A 46 5.06 -7.92 3.51
C ASP A 46 5.72 -9.21 4.00
N ILE A 47 6.57 -9.82 3.17
CA ILE A 47 7.28 -11.05 3.51
C ILE A 47 8.17 -10.85 4.75
N ILE A 48 8.91 -9.74 4.83
CA ILE A 48 9.82 -9.43 5.94
C ILE A 48 9.06 -9.30 7.27
N ILE A 49 7.88 -8.67 7.26
CA ILE A 49 7.08 -8.44 8.48
C ILE A 49 6.34 -9.70 8.93
N THR A 50 5.90 -10.55 8.00
CA THR A 50 4.92 -11.61 8.31
C THR A 50 5.52 -13.01 8.35
N SER A 51 6.73 -13.19 7.84
CA SER A 51 7.35 -14.51 7.69
C SER A 51 8.60 -14.66 8.55
N ASN A 52 8.80 -15.87 9.08
CA ASN A 52 10.07 -16.26 9.70
C ASN A 52 11.04 -16.71 8.59
N LEU A 53 11.83 -15.76 8.10
CA LEU A 53 12.74 -16.00 6.98
C LEU A 53 13.96 -16.81 7.39
N SER A 54 14.27 -17.84 6.61
CA SER A 54 15.60 -18.46 6.62
C SER A 54 16.64 -17.52 6.01
N GLU A 55 17.92 -17.77 6.28
CA GLU A 55 19.03 -16.98 5.72
C GLU A 55 19.04 -17.01 4.19
N LYS A 56 18.70 -18.16 3.58
CA LYS A 56 18.61 -18.31 2.12
C LYS A 56 17.50 -17.45 1.51
N GLU A 57 16.33 -17.41 2.15
CA GLU A 57 15.21 -16.57 1.72
C GLU A 57 15.53 -15.08 1.87
N ALA A 58 16.14 -14.70 3.00
CA ALA A 58 16.58 -13.33 3.24
C ALA A 58 17.58 -12.85 2.16
N GLU A 59 18.57 -13.67 1.82
CA GLU A 59 19.55 -13.34 0.77
C GLU A 59 18.90 -13.30 -0.62
N HIS A 60 17.91 -14.16 -0.89
CA HIS A 60 17.14 -14.10 -2.13
C HIS A 60 16.36 -12.77 -2.26
N LEU A 61 15.62 -12.37 -1.22
CA LEU A 61 14.87 -11.10 -1.22
C LEU A 61 15.80 -9.91 -1.47
N LYS A 62 16.93 -9.88 -0.76
CA LYS A 62 17.98 -8.86 -0.93
C LYS A 62 18.47 -8.76 -2.38
N LYS A 63 18.76 -9.90 -3.02
CA LYS A 63 19.20 -9.93 -4.42
C LYS A 63 18.11 -9.41 -5.37
N VAL A 64 16.87 -9.81 -5.16
CA VAL A 64 15.74 -9.38 -6.00
C VAL A 64 15.54 -7.88 -5.94
N ILE A 65 15.48 -7.27 -4.74
CA ILE A 65 15.25 -5.82 -4.64
C ILE A 65 16.45 -5.03 -5.10
N LYS A 66 17.68 -5.47 -4.78
CA LYS A 66 18.90 -4.83 -5.27
C LYS A 66 18.92 -4.80 -6.80
N LYS A 67 18.63 -5.93 -7.46
CA LYS A 67 18.56 -5.99 -8.92
C LYS A 67 17.49 -5.04 -9.47
N ALA A 68 16.29 -5.04 -8.90
CA ALA A 68 15.21 -4.17 -9.36
C ALA A 68 15.56 -2.67 -9.22
N VAL A 69 16.24 -2.28 -8.13
CA VAL A 69 16.72 -0.90 -7.93
C VAL A 69 17.87 -0.58 -8.88
N ASP A 70 18.82 -1.49 -9.06
CA ASP A 70 19.93 -1.32 -10.00
C ASP A 70 19.42 -1.16 -11.44
N ASP A 71 18.43 -1.97 -11.85
CA ASP A 71 17.81 -1.90 -13.17
C ASP A 71 17.03 -0.58 -13.37
N TYR A 72 16.39 -0.05 -12.32
CA TYR A 72 15.65 1.22 -12.39
C TYR A 72 16.56 2.45 -12.48
N ILE A 73 17.63 2.49 -11.68
CA ILE A 73 18.60 3.58 -11.71
C ILE A 73 19.46 3.50 -12.97
N GLY A 74 19.83 2.28 -13.39
CA GLY A 74 20.64 2.04 -14.58
C GLY A 74 21.97 2.80 -14.54
N ASP A 75 22.26 3.49 -15.64
CA ASP A 75 23.47 4.30 -15.82
C ASP A 75 23.33 5.72 -15.25
N HIS A 76 22.14 6.11 -14.76
CA HIS A 76 21.82 7.45 -14.26
C HIS A 76 22.24 7.68 -12.80
N LYS A 77 23.25 6.95 -12.32
CA LYS A 77 23.69 7.04 -10.90
C LYS A 77 24.17 8.43 -10.50
N ASN A 78 24.67 9.21 -11.46
CA ASN A 78 25.15 10.58 -11.24
C ASN A 78 23.99 11.59 -11.11
N GLU A 79 22.75 11.16 -11.37
CA GLU A 79 21.54 11.98 -11.27
C GLU A 79 20.82 11.75 -9.93
N CYS A 80 21.31 10.85 -9.08
CA CYS A 80 20.77 10.59 -7.75
C CYS A 80 21.10 11.72 -6.75
N LEU A 81 20.22 11.92 -5.77
CA LEU A 81 20.55 12.70 -4.58
C LEU A 81 21.71 12.07 -3.81
N ASP A 82 22.65 12.88 -3.34
CA ASP A 82 23.81 12.44 -2.55
C ASP A 82 23.48 12.30 -1.05
N ILE A 83 22.56 11.38 -0.72
CA ILE A 83 22.24 11.06 0.68
C ILE A 83 23.19 9.95 1.16
N ASP A 84 23.95 10.20 2.22
CA ASP A 84 24.78 9.16 2.84
C ASP A 84 23.93 8.09 3.52
N LEU A 85 23.79 6.92 2.88
CA LEU A 85 23.04 5.78 3.41
C LEU A 85 23.85 4.85 4.31
N THR A 86 25.13 5.14 4.57
CA THR A 86 25.98 4.28 5.42
C THR A 86 25.42 4.18 6.85
N SER A 87 24.75 5.24 7.32
CA SER A 87 24.04 5.27 8.61
C SER A 87 22.99 4.16 8.76
N ILE A 88 22.33 3.75 7.66
CA ILE A 88 21.31 2.70 7.67
C ILE A 88 21.91 1.33 7.99
N CYS A 89 23.10 1.03 7.45
CA CYS A 89 23.78 -0.24 7.68
C CYS A 89 24.06 -0.48 9.17
N CYS A 90 24.31 0.60 9.90
CA CYS A 90 24.62 0.60 11.34
C CYS A 90 23.49 1.18 12.20
N SER A 91 22.28 1.36 11.65
CA SER A 91 21.18 2.02 12.36
C SER A 91 20.83 1.27 13.64
N SER A 92 20.69 2.03 14.73
CA SER A 92 20.22 1.56 16.03
C SER A 92 18.69 1.52 16.15
N PHE A 93 17.97 1.82 15.06
CA PHE A 93 16.51 1.86 15.08
C PHE A 93 15.92 0.53 15.58
N ASN A 94 15.03 0.59 16.57
CA ASN A 94 14.36 -0.58 17.09
C ASN A 94 13.19 -0.98 16.19
N TYR A 95 13.44 -1.92 15.28
CA TYR A 95 12.40 -2.51 14.43
C TYR A 95 11.28 -3.24 15.19
N GLY A 96 11.44 -3.47 16.51
CA GLY A 96 10.38 -3.98 17.37
C GLY A 96 9.06 -3.20 17.26
N ALA A 97 9.14 -1.88 17.00
CA ALA A 97 7.97 -1.03 16.77
C ALA A 97 7.09 -1.48 15.59
N LEU A 98 7.67 -2.14 14.57
CA LEU A 98 6.92 -2.68 13.42
C LEU A 98 6.21 -4.01 13.75
N PHE A 99 6.50 -4.58 14.93
CA PHE A 99 5.91 -5.83 15.41
C PHE A 99 4.96 -5.65 16.59
N GLU A 100 4.79 -4.42 17.06
CA GLU A 100 3.76 -4.04 18.02
C GLU A 100 2.37 -4.35 17.46
N GLU A 101 1.43 -4.67 18.36
CA GLU A 101 0.10 -5.16 18.00
C GLU A 101 -0.67 -4.17 17.13
N ASP A 102 -0.59 -2.88 17.43
CA ASP A 102 -1.30 -1.84 16.72
C ASP A 102 -0.76 -1.63 15.29
N PHE A 103 0.55 -1.67 15.09
CA PHE A 103 1.16 -1.64 13.76
C PHE A 103 0.78 -2.90 12.97
N LYS A 104 0.84 -4.08 13.60
CA LYS A 104 0.44 -5.34 12.97
C LYS A 104 -1.02 -5.35 12.55
N GLU A 105 -1.93 -4.83 13.38
CA GLU A 105 -3.36 -4.76 13.05
C GLU A 105 -3.61 -3.87 11.82
N ILE A 106 -3.00 -2.68 11.81
CA ILE A 106 -3.12 -1.73 10.69
C ILE A 106 -2.49 -2.29 9.42
N PHE A 107 -1.28 -2.86 9.51
CA PHE A 107 -0.61 -3.45 8.35
C PHE A 107 -1.38 -4.66 7.81
N THR A 108 -1.93 -5.50 8.69
CA THR A 108 -2.79 -6.63 8.30
C THR A 108 -4.05 -6.14 7.58
N SER A 109 -4.69 -5.09 8.08
CA SER A 109 -5.87 -4.50 7.44
C SER A 109 -5.54 -3.95 6.04
N PHE A 110 -4.39 -3.28 5.89
CA PHE A 110 -3.89 -2.83 4.60
C PHE A 110 -3.65 -3.98 3.63
N ARG A 111 -2.96 -5.05 4.06
CA ARG A 111 -2.72 -6.24 3.24
C ARG A 111 -4.01 -6.90 2.78
N VAL A 112 -4.95 -7.12 3.71
CA VAL A 112 -6.25 -7.73 3.42
C VAL A 112 -6.98 -6.88 2.38
N SER A 113 -7.04 -5.57 2.56
CA SER A 113 -7.69 -4.68 1.58
C SER A 113 -7.03 -4.72 0.19
N CYS A 114 -5.70 -4.86 0.11
CA CYS A 114 -5.00 -5.04 -1.17
C CYS A 114 -5.35 -6.38 -1.84
N SER A 115 -5.60 -7.42 -1.04
CA SER A 115 -6.05 -8.72 -1.56
C SER A 115 -7.50 -8.67 -2.00
N ASP A 116 -8.37 -8.04 -1.20
CA ASP A 116 -9.79 -7.86 -1.47
C ASP A 116 -10.02 -7.03 -2.74
N PHE A 117 -9.23 -5.97 -2.95
CA PHE A 117 -9.33 -5.13 -4.16
C PHE A 117 -9.18 -5.94 -5.46
N LYS A 118 -8.44 -7.06 -5.45
CA LYS A 118 -8.30 -7.92 -6.65
C LYS A 118 -9.62 -8.49 -7.14
N LYS A 119 -10.67 -8.52 -6.30
CA LYS A 119 -12.01 -8.92 -6.73
C LYS A 119 -12.56 -8.06 -7.86
N ILE A 120 -12.06 -6.83 -8.04
CA ILE A 120 -12.45 -6.01 -9.19
C ILE A 120 -12.13 -6.68 -10.53
N ASP A 121 -11.14 -7.58 -10.58
CA ASP A 121 -10.80 -8.30 -11.82
C ASP A 121 -11.95 -9.20 -12.32
N ALA A 122 -12.83 -9.62 -11.41
CA ALA A 122 -13.94 -10.54 -11.69
C ALA A 122 -15.30 -9.85 -11.90
N ILE A 123 -15.41 -8.53 -11.68
CA ILE A 123 -16.70 -7.82 -11.75
C ILE A 123 -16.79 -6.94 -12.99
N GLU A 124 -18.00 -6.77 -13.51
CA GLU A 124 -18.25 -5.79 -14.56
C GLU A 124 -18.10 -4.37 -13.97
N HIS A 125 -17.21 -3.59 -14.57
CA HIS A 125 -16.99 -2.19 -14.21
C HIS A 125 -16.55 -1.43 -15.46
N GLU A 126 -16.87 -0.13 -15.54
CA GLU A 126 -16.35 0.72 -16.61
C GLU A 126 -14.81 0.79 -16.50
N GLU A 127 -14.10 0.48 -17.59
CA GLU A 127 -12.64 0.61 -17.67
C GLU A 127 -12.26 2.08 -17.80
N ASN A 128 -12.34 2.84 -16.71
CA ASN A 128 -11.67 4.12 -16.63
C ASN A 128 -10.20 3.89 -16.25
N SER A 129 -9.39 3.90 -17.30
CA SER A 129 -7.99 3.45 -17.48
C SER A 129 -6.87 4.00 -16.58
N GLN A 130 -7.15 4.54 -15.39
CA GLN A 130 -6.14 5.28 -14.62
C GLN A 130 -6.08 5.04 -13.11
N GLU A 131 -7.01 4.27 -12.55
CA GLU A 131 -7.08 4.16 -11.08
C GLU A 131 -6.23 2.99 -10.54
N PHE A 132 -5.95 1.98 -11.37
CA PHE A 132 -5.21 0.78 -11.00
C PHE A 132 -4.33 0.26 -12.15
N VAL A 133 -3.28 -0.47 -11.80
CA VAL A 133 -2.37 -1.18 -12.73
C VAL A 133 -2.48 -2.68 -12.52
N LYS A 134 -1.96 -3.46 -13.46
CA LYS A 134 -1.76 -4.91 -13.29
C LYS A 134 -0.38 -5.19 -12.70
N ASP A 135 -0.31 -6.06 -11.70
CA ASP A 135 0.97 -6.62 -11.29
C ASP A 135 1.44 -7.70 -12.29
N LYS A 136 2.66 -8.20 -12.12
CA LYS A 136 3.24 -9.28 -12.94
C LYS A 136 2.38 -10.56 -13.05
N ASP A 137 1.40 -10.73 -12.18
CA ASP A 137 0.51 -11.89 -12.14
C ASP A 137 -0.89 -11.51 -12.70
N GLU A 138 -0.98 -10.40 -13.46
CA GLU A 138 -2.19 -9.81 -14.05
C GLU A 138 -3.29 -9.42 -13.05
N ARG A 139 -2.92 -9.19 -11.78
CA ARG A 139 -3.84 -8.81 -10.71
C ARG A 139 -3.90 -7.31 -10.54
N SER A 140 -5.09 -6.77 -10.39
CA SER A 140 -5.25 -5.33 -10.21
C SER A 140 -4.68 -4.83 -8.88
N VAL A 141 -3.99 -3.70 -8.97
CA VAL A 141 -3.40 -2.96 -7.85
C VAL A 141 -3.81 -1.51 -7.96
N LEU A 142 -4.51 -1.02 -6.93
CA LEU A 142 -4.87 0.39 -6.85
C LEU A 142 -3.61 1.26 -6.68
N ILE A 143 -3.40 2.20 -7.62
CA ILE A 143 -2.22 3.08 -7.58
C ILE A 143 -2.23 3.94 -6.32
N GLN A 144 -3.38 4.53 -5.98
CA GLN A 144 -3.51 5.40 -4.82
C GLN A 144 -3.09 4.70 -3.51
N ALA A 145 -3.57 3.48 -3.27
CA ALA A 145 -3.19 2.72 -2.09
C ALA A 145 -1.69 2.34 -2.08
N LEU A 146 -1.09 2.16 -3.26
CA LEU A 146 0.34 1.91 -3.39
C LEU A 146 1.18 3.16 -3.07
N LEU A 147 0.70 4.35 -3.46
CA LEU A 147 1.34 5.62 -3.10
C LEU A 147 1.25 5.89 -1.60
N GLU A 148 0.11 5.60 -0.97
CA GLU A 148 -0.02 5.64 0.50
C GLU A 148 0.95 4.67 1.18
N PHE A 149 1.12 3.45 0.66
CA PHE A 149 2.15 2.54 1.14
C PHE A 149 3.58 3.11 0.99
N ASN A 150 3.88 3.73 -0.15
CA ASN A 150 5.19 4.38 -0.34
C ASN A 150 5.43 5.52 0.66
N ASN A 151 4.41 6.34 0.93
CA ASN A 151 4.49 7.39 1.96
C ASN A 151 4.73 6.78 3.35
N ALA A 152 4.07 5.66 3.67
CA ALA A 152 4.34 4.93 4.91
C ALA A 152 5.79 4.44 5.00
N LEU A 153 6.34 3.86 3.92
CA LEU A 153 7.74 3.45 3.87
C LEU A 153 8.71 4.62 4.01
N SER A 154 8.41 5.79 3.42
CA SER A 154 9.23 7.00 3.56
C SER A 154 9.32 7.49 5.00
N HIS A 155 8.22 7.41 5.76
CA HIS A 155 8.23 7.70 7.19
C HIS A 155 9.08 6.70 7.97
N ILE A 156 8.91 5.39 7.75
CA ILE A 156 9.72 4.37 8.44
C ILE A 156 11.21 4.53 8.08
N PHE A 157 11.51 4.79 6.81
CA PHE A 157 12.85 5.07 6.33
C PHE A 157 13.49 6.25 7.09
N THR A 158 12.73 7.32 7.33
CA THR A 158 13.22 8.49 8.08
C THR A 158 13.63 8.09 9.50
N SER A 159 12.82 7.28 10.19
CA SER A 159 13.17 6.77 11.53
C SER A 159 14.41 5.86 11.50
N VAL A 160 14.50 5.00 10.49
CA VAL A 160 15.66 4.11 10.29
C VAL A 160 16.93 4.91 10.02
N TYR A 161 16.85 5.93 9.16
CA TYR A 161 17.96 6.80 8.79
C TYR A 161 18.53 7.56 10.00
N HIS A 162 17.67 8.08 10.88
CA HIS A 162 18.07 8.79 12.09
C HIS A 162 18.33 7.88 13.29
N GLY A 163 17.94 6.60 13.23
CA GLY A 163 18.12 5.64 14.31
C GLY A 163 17.14 5.78 15.49
N ASN A 164 16.11 6.62 15.37
CA ASN A 164 15.09 6.89 16.39
C ASN A 164 13.72 7.26 15.76
N ASP A 165 12.67 7.44 16.57
CA ASP A 165 11.33 7.87 16.10
C ASP A 165 10.85 9.17 16.78
N ASP A 166 11.75 10.11 17.06
CA ASP A 166 11.42 11.31 17.84
C ASP A 166 10.35 12.20 17.16
N LEU A 167 10.23 12.10 15.83
CA LEU A 167 9.24 12.82 15.03
C LEU A 167 7.90 12.09 14.87
N GLY A 168 7.72 10.93 15.54
CA GLY A 168 6.51 10.12 15.49
C GLY A 168 6.19 9.58 14.09
N ASN A 169 7.22 9.23 13.32
CA ASN A 169 7.06 8.76 11.94
C ASN A 169 6.41 7.38 11.88
N ILE A 170 6.55 6.52 12.89
CA ILE A 170 5.82 5.23 12.92
C ILE A 170 4.31 5.46 13.01
N ASN A 171 3.86 6.44 13.79
CA ASN A 171 2.45 6.83 13.82
C ASN A 171 1.96 7.38 12.48
N LYS A 172 2.78 8.20 11.81
CA LYS A 172 2.47 8.70 10.45
C LYS A 172 2.40 7.55 9.43
N ALA A 173 3.29 6.57 9.52
CA ALA A 173 3.26 5.39 8.68
C ALA A 173 1.95 4.59 8.86
N LYS A 174 1.51 4.38 10.11
CA LYS A 174 0.19 3.77 10.41
C LYS A 174 -0.95 4.57 9.76
N ASN A 175 -0.91 5.89 9.84
CA ASN A 175 -1.91 6.76 9.21
C ASN A 175 -1.99 6.57 7.69
N HIS A 176 -0.85 6.46 7.01
CA HIS A 176 -0.80 6.22 5.57
C HIS A 176 -1.29 4.80 5.20
N LEU A 177 -0.88 3.76 5.92
CA LEU A 177 -1.40 2.40 5.71
C LEU A 177 -2.93 2.32 5.89
N TYR A 178 -3.46 3.03 6.90
CA TYR A 178 -4.88 3.15 7.11
C TYR A 178 -5.58 3.87 5.93
N ARG A 179 -5.02 4.95 5.40
CA ARG A 179 -5.56 5.66 4.22
C ARG A 179 -5.60 4.74 3.00
N GLY A 180 -4.50 4.04 2.72
CA GLY A 180 -4.45 3.06 1.63
C GLY A 180 -5.47 1.93 1.79
N THR A 181 -5.77 1.53 3.03
CA THR A 181 -6.85 0.57 3.33
C THR A 181 -8.21 1.10 2.91
N LEU A 182 -8.51 2.35 3.25
CA LEU A 182 -9.77 3.01 2.87
C LEU A 182 -9.86 3.21 1.35
N ASP A 183 -8.76 3.57 0.68
CA ASP A 183 -8.73 3.79 -0.76
C ASP A 183 -9.11 2.52 -1.52
N ASN A 184 -8.57 1.36 -1.12
CA ASN A 184 -8.93 0.06 -1.70
C ASN A 184 -10.43 -0.21 -1.60
N TYR A 185 -11.01 -0.15 -0.40
CA TYR A 185 -12.43 -0.46 -0.22
C TYR A 185 -13.36 0.56 -0.89
N LYS A 186 -13.06 1.87 -0.78
CA LYS A 186 -13.84 2.91 -1.43
C LYS A 186 -13.82 2.78 -2.93
N MET A 187 -12.67 2.44 -3.51
CA MET A 187 -12.57 2.26 -4.94
C MET A 187 -13.37 1.04 -5.41
N PHE A 188 -13.22 -0.09 -4.71
CA PHE A 188 -14.04 -1.27 -4.98
C PHE A 188 -15.55 -0.95 -4.93
N ILE A 189 -15.99 -0.26 -3.89
CA ILE A 189 -17.40 0.13 -3.73
C ILE A 189 -17.81 1.05 -4.86
N ARG A 190 -17.02 2.06 -5.21
CA ARG A 190 -17.30 2.97 -6.33
C ARG A 190 -17.53 2.23 -7.63
N LEU A 191 -16.69 1.24 -7.94
CA LEU A 191 -16.79 0.46 -9.17
C LEU A 191 -18.00 -0.50 -9.17
N SER A 192 -18.43 -0.96 -7.98
CA SER A 192 -19.56 -1.90 -7.83
C SER A 192 -20.91 -1.26 -7.48
N ILE A 193 -20.94 0.06 -7.18
CA ILE A 193 -22.09 0.69 -6.53
C ILE A 193 -23.37 0.65 -7.36
N LYS A 194 -23.24 0.65 -8.70
CA LYS A 194 -24.38 0.59 -9.62
C LYS A 194 -25.16 -0.71 -9.42
N SER A 195 -24.47 -1.84 -9.44
CA SER A 195 -25.04 -3.19 -9.23
C SER A 195 -25.63 -3.32 -7.84
N VAL A 196 -24.88 -2.87 -6.82
CA VAL A 196 -25.33 -2.90 -5.41
C VAL A 196 -26.61 -2.09 -5.24
N LYS A 197 -26.67 -0.86 -5.78
CA LYS A 197 -27.86 0.01 -5.67
C LYS A 197 -29.10 -0.59 -6.33
N GLN A 198 -28.94 -1.28 -7.46
CA GLN A 198 -30.06 -1.90 -8.17
C GLN A 198 -30.59 -3.14 -7.43
N LYS A 199 -29.71 -4.00 -6.91
CA LYS A 199 -30.09 -5.27 -6.28
C LYS A 199 -30.37 -5.17 -4.78
N ASN A 200 -29.77 -4.21 -4.08
CA ASN A 200 -29.98 -3.97 -2.65
C ASN A 200 -29.92 -2.47 -2.30
N PRO A 201 -31.04 -1.73 -2.47
CA PRO A 201 -31.11 -0.31 -2.12
C PRO A 201 -30.81 0.01 -0.66
N LYS A 202 -31.09 -0.91 0.29
CA LYS A 202 -30.80 -0.70 1.72
C LYS A 202 -29.30 -0.64 1.97
N LEU A 203 -28.52 -1.48 1.30
CA LEU A 203 -27.07 -1.47 1.41
C LEU A 203 -26.45 -0.17 0.85
N PHE A 204 -27.10 0.42 -0.16
CA PHE A 204 -26.71 1.74 -0.65
C PHE A 204 -26.96 2.87 0.38
N GLU A 205 -28.02 2.76 1.18
CA GLU A 205 -28.25 3.69 2.30
C GLU A 205 -27.15 3.55 3.36
N GLU A 206 -26.75 2.33 3.74
CA GLU A 206 -25.62 2.09 4.66
C GLU A 206 -24.33 2.76 4.16
N PHE A 207 -24.04 2.69 2.85
CA PHE A 207 -22.89 3.39 2.27
C PHE A 207 -22.97 4.91 2.43
N LYS A 208 -24.15 5.52 2.21
CA LYS A 208 -24.33 6.95 2.40
C LYS A 208 -24.11 7.36 3.85
N ASP A 209 -24.60 6.56 4.80
CA ASP A 209 -24.43 6.81 6.22
C ASP A 209 -22.94 6.81 6.62
N ILE A 210 -22.18 5.81 6.16
CA ILE A 210 -20.73 5.75 6.37
C ILE A 210 -20.03 6.99 5.77
N ARG A 211 -20.46 7.45 4.59
CA ARG A 211 -19.89 8.65 3.94
C ARG A 211 -20.21 9.94 4.71
N ILE A 212 -21.42 10.08 5.24
CA ILE A 212 -21.80 11.22 6.10
C ILE A 212 -20.95 11.20 7.37
N GLN A 213 -20.83 10.03 8.01
CA GLN A 213 -20.01 9.87 9.20
C GLN A 213 -18.56 10.25 8.94
N GLU A 214 -17.96 9.80 7.83
CA GLU A 214 -16.60 10.18 7.46
C GLU A 214 -16.46 11.70 7.27
N LEU A 215 -17.41 12.33 6.58
CA LEU A 215 -17.42 13.78 6.36
C LEU A 215 -17.42 14.54 7.69
N LEU A 216 -18.25 14.11 8.64
CA LEU A 216 -18.34 14.70 9.98
C LEU A 216 -17.07 14.51 10.83
N HIS A 217 -16.19 13.59 10.45
CA HIS A 217 -14.95 13.25 11.16
C HIS A 217 -13.68 13.58 10.36
N LEU A 218 -13.79 14.43 9.31
CA LEU A 218 -12.63 14.94 8.59
C LEU A 218 -11.67 15.68 9.54
N GLY A 219 -10.37 15.51 9.30
CA GLY A 219 -9.31 16.13 10.11
C GLY A 219 -8.94 15.39 11.41
N LYS A 220 -9.72 14.38 11.84
CA LYS A 220 -9.33 13.53 12.98
C LYS A 220 -8.28 12.49 12.58
N ASP A 221 -7.35 12.21 13.48
CA ASP A 221 -6.33 11.15 13.32
C ASP A 221 -6.96 9.75 13.32
N VAL A 222 -6.20 8.72 12.90
CA VAL A 222 -6.69 7.33 12.82
C VAL A 222 -7.27 6.81 14.13
N GLN A 223 -6.62 7.15 15.25
CA GLN A 223 -7.10 6.84 16.60
C GLN A 223 -8.38 7.62 16.98
N GLY A 224 -8.65 8.74 16.31
CA GLY A 224 -9.85 9.58 16.48
C GLY A 224 -11.00 9.27 15.50
N LYS A 225 -10.84 8.27 14.61
CA LYS A 225 -11.87 7.81 13.66
C LYS A 225 -12.54 6.51 14.12
N VAL A 226 -12.76 6.40 15.43
CA VAL A 226 -13.72 5.45 16.01
C VAL A 226 -15.09 6.08 15.89
N ILE A 227 -15.96 5.48 15.09
CA ILE A 227 -17.32 5.93 14.86
C ILE A 227 -18.22 4.76 15.26
N ASN A 228 -19.19 4.99 16.15
CA ASN A 228 -20.04 3.93 16.72
C ASN A 228 -19.25 2.77 17.34
N ASN A 229 -18.15 3.08 18.06
CA ASN A 229 -17.22 2.11 18.67
C ASN A 229 -16.42 1.24 17.69
N GLU A 230 -16.46 1.54 16.38
CA GLU A 230 -15.67 0.84 15.38
C GLU A 230 -14.79 1.77 14.54
N TYR A 231 -13.63 1.30 14.13
CA TYR A 231 -12.79 2.03 13.19
C TYR A 231 -13.44 2.06 11.80
N LEU A 232 -13.44 3.22 11.15
CA LEU A 232 -14.06 3.41 9.83
C LEU A 232 -13.61 2.37 8.77
N HIS A 233 -12.36 1.93 8.77
CA HIS A 233 -11.90 0.89 7.82
C HIS A 233 -12.57 -0.47 8.05
N LYS A 234 -13.00 -0.79 9.27
CA LYS A 234 -13.75 -2.02 9.58
C LYS A 234 -15.17 -1.94 9.04
N GLN A 235 -15.82 -0.77 9.17
CA GLN A 235 -17.14 -0.53 8.57
C GLN A 235 -17.10 -0.63 7.04
N TYR A 236 -16.06 -0.06 6.40
CA TYR A 236 -15.85 -0.22 4.96
C TYR A 236 -15.61 -1.67 4.54
N LYS A 237 -14.88 -2.46 5.34
CA LYS A 237 -14.68 -3.89 5.10
C LYS A 237 -16.00 -4.67 5.24
N GLU A 238 -16.81 -4.36 6.23
CA GLU A 238 -18.14 -4.97 6.38
C GLU A 238 -19.03 -4.66 5.18
N LEU A 239 -19.07 -3.40 4.76
CA LEU A 239 -19.80 -2.95 3.58
C LEU A 239 -19.31 -3.67 2.31
N TYR A 240 -17.99 -3.81 2.15
CA TYR A 240 -17.40 -4.62 1.08
C TYR A 240 -17.94 -6.06 1.09
N ASN A 241 -17.91 -6.74 2.23
CA ASN A 241 -18.39 -8.12 2.37
C ASN A 241 -19.89 -8.25 2.04
N LYS A 242 -20.71 -7.32 2.55
CA LYS A 242 -22.15 -7.26 2.26
C LYS A 242 -22.43 -6.99 0.78
N SER A 243 -21.52 -6.33 0.07
CA SER A 243 -21.69 -6.00 -1.35
C SER A 243 -21.43 -7.20 -2.27
N LEU A 244 -20.59 -8.16 -1.84
CA LEU A 244 -20.16 -9.30 -2.67
C LEU A 244 -21.32 -10.08 -3.35
N PRO A 245 -22.44 -10.41 -2.67
CA PRO A 245 -23.54 -11.16 -3.28
C PRO A 245 -24.31 -10.40 -4.37
N TYR A 246 -24.08 -9.10 -4.51
CA TYR A 246 -24.84 -8.21 -5.40
C TYR A 246 -24.02 -7.72 -6.60
N LEU A 247 -22.81 -8.24 -6.79
CA LEU A 247 -21.95 -7.83 -7.89
C LEU A 247 -22.43 -8.44 -9.21
N ASP A 248 -22.18 -7.73 -10.30
CA ASP A 248 -22.29 -8.30 -11.65
C ASP A 248 -20.94 -8.89 -12.02
N GLU A 249 -20.89 -10.19 -12.30
CA GLU A 249 -19.66 -10.86 -12.71
C GLU A 249 -19.40 -10.61 -14.20
N LYS A 250 -18.12 -10.51 -14.59
CA LYS A 250 -17.77 -10.45 -16.01
C LYS A 250 -18.25 -11.73 -16.70
N SER A 251 -19.02 -11.58 -17.78
CA SER A 251 -19.41 -12.71 -18.60
C SER A 251 -18.18 -13.24 -19.36
N ASN A 252 -17.91 -14.56 -19.27
CA ASN A 252 -16.79 -15.24 -19.96
C ASN A 252 -16.92 -15.26 -21.51
N SER A 253 -17.76 -14.43 -22.11
CA SER A 253 -18.17 -14.51 -23.51
C SER A 253 -17.31 -13.71 -24.49
N GLN A 254 -16.05 -13.40 -24.18
CA GLN A 254 -15.12 -12.72 -25.11
C GLN A 254 -13.80 -13.46 -25.36
N THR A 255 -13.80 -14.79 -25.28
CA THR A 255 -12.64 -15.63 -25.68
C THR A 255 -12.93 -16.60 -26.82
N LEU A 256 -13.93 -16.31 -27.67
CA LEU A 256 -14.13 -17.01 -28.94
C LEU A 256 -14.66 -16.02 -30.00
N ALA A 257 -13.74 -15.31 -30.66
CA ALA A 257 -13.90 -14.77 -32.00
C ALA A 257 -12.52 -14.63 -32.66
#